data_AF-E1ZHS8-F1
#
_entry.id   AF-E1ZHS8-F1
#
_cell.length_a   1.000
_cell.length_b   1.000
_cell.length_c   1.000
_cell.angle_alpha   90.00
_cell.angle_beta   90.00
_cell.angle_gamma   90.00
#
_symmetry.space_group_name_H-M   'P 1'
#
loop_
_entity.id
_entity.type
_entity.pdbx_description
1 polymer ?
#
loop_
_entity_poly.entity_id
_entity_poly.type
_entity_poly.pdbx_seq_one_letter_code
_entity_poly.pdbx_strand_id
1 'polypeptide(L)'
;MVFLLAPVIVAFLAKALFKSPLPPGLWPALALMLLGCSMVIGSKAMAAGSHPKNAALAGSSPGLPAGAGMTLWADRAEEAWLCIAIFGEERGSWLCNLEAEKETTEGDGDVGSGTGNSVGKKAKNWKKKKPKHDKGGLGARDALGIGLSFLGALGLASFMTTVQRARGVVSDQTVLWCNFLTQLPICFTLTFVLEHDKFPMLLHLGLVEYAEVFAMAAGVNWFANWIQQMCIRNLGAPQAAAFLPVRLLGSLAASYPLLNEGLVGPLQWGGAFLLLAAVSWYLVQQKKAADLGSRSTAALMAVEAEAH
;
A
#
# COMPACT_ATOMS: atom_id res chain seq x y z
N MET A 1 -3.45 -4.56 6.74
CA MET A 1 -3.09 -5.93 7.21
C MET A 1 -3.26 -6.98 6.10
N VAL A 2 -4.38 -6.98 5.37
CA VAL A 2 -4.68 -7.97 4.32
C VAL A 2 -3.63 -8.01 3.19
N PHE A 3 -3.06 -6.87 2.80
CA PHE A 3 -1.97 -6.81 1.80
C PHE A 3 -0.73 -7.64 2.14
N LEU A 4 -0.41 -7.82 3.43
CA LEU A 4 0.73 -8.64 3.84
C LEU A 4 0.50 -10.13 3.55
N LEU A 5 -0.76 -10.51 3.40
CA LEU A 5 -1.18 -11.88 3.06
C LEU A 5 -1.08 -12.13 1.55
N ALA A 6 -0.91 -11.09 0.73
CA ALA A 6 -0.84 -11.22 -0.72
C ALA A 6 0.25 -12.20 -1.20
N PRO A 7 1.51 -12.17 -0.69
CA PRO A 7 2.53 -13.16 -1.09
C PRO A 7 2.14 -14.61 -0.77
N VAL A 8 1.40 -14.83 0.33
CA VAL A 8 0.91 -16.16 0.71
C VAL A 8 -0.23 -16.59 -0.21
N ILE A 9 -1.17 -15.69 -0.50
CA ILE A 9 -2.27 -15.95 -1.45
C ILE A 9 -1.69 -16.28 -2.83
N VAL A 10 -0.73 -15.48 -3.31
CA VAL A 10 -0.03 -15.70 -4.58
C VAL A 10 0.66 -17.07 -4.61
N ALA A 11 1.39 -17.43 -3.55
CA ALA A 11 2.06 -18.73 -3.46
C ALA A 11 1.06 -19.89 -3.48
N PHE A 12 -0.09 -19.75 -2.80
CA PHE A 12 -1.14 -20.75 -2.80
C PHE A 12 -1.83 -20.87 -4.17
N LEU A 13 -2.13 -19.73 -4.80
CA LEU A 13 -2.74 -19.67 -6.14
C LEU A 13 -1.81 -20.28 -7.19
N ALA A 14 -0.51 -19.97 -7.13
CA ALA A 14 0.49 -20.54 -8.02
C ALA A 14 0.60 -22.07 -7.83
N LYS A 15 0.61 -22.56 -6.58
CA LYS A 15 0.58 -24.00 -6.29
C LYS A 15 -0.67 -24.66 -6.88
N ALA A 16 -1.83 -24.02 -6.71
CA ALA A 16 -3.10 -24.53 -7.23
C ALA A 16 -3.15 -24.55 -8.76
N LEU A 17 -2.65 -23.51 -9.42
CA LEU A 17 -2.75 -23.33 -10.88
C LEU A 17 -1.68 -24.11 -11.67
N PHE A 18 -0.46 -24.22 -11.15
CA PHE A 18 0.65 -24.85 -11.88
C PHE A 18 0.92 -26.29 -11.46
N LYS A 19 0.30 -26.77 -10.36
CA LYS A 19 0.55 -28.09 -9.76
C LYS A 19 2.04 -28.43 -9.54
N SER A 20 2.93 -27.45 -9.66
CA SER A 20 4.36 -27.64 -9.51
C SER A 20 4.72 -27.66 -8.03
N PRO A 21 5.61 -28.56 -7.58
CA PRO A 21 6.05 -28.59 -6.19
C PRO A 21 6.77 -27.27 -5.88
N LEU A 22 6.24 -26.51 -4.92
CA LEU A 22 6.93 -25.33 -4.40
C LEU A 22 8.24 -25.77 -3.74
N PRO A 23 9.35 -25.01 -3.90
CA PRO A 23 10.59 -25.32 -3.23
C PRO A 23 10.35 -25.35 -1.70
N PRO A 24 10.79 -26.40 -0.98
CA PRO A 24 10.44 -26.60 0.42
C PRO A 24 10.91 -25.46 1.35
N GLY A 25 11.90 -24.67 0.91
CA GLY A 25 12.38 -23.49 1.63
C GLY A 25 11.49 -22.23 1.51
N LEU A 26 10.47 -22.23 0.66
CA LEU A 26 9.62 -21.04 0.43
C LEU A 26 8.65 -20.78 1.58
N TRP A 27 8.09 -21.84 2.17
CA TRP A 27 7.17 -21.74 3.32
C TRP A 27 7.79 -21.09 4.56
N PRO A 28 8.96 -21.51 5.06
CA PRO A 28 9.59 -20.86 6.21
C PRO A 28 9.98 -19.41 5.91
N ALA A 29 10.40 -19.10 4.67
CA ALA A 29 10.69 -17.73 4.27
C ALA A 29 9.43 -16.84 4.31
N LEU A 30 8.30 -17.32 3.76
CA LEU A 30 7.02 -16.60 3.83
C LEU A 30 6.54 -16.40 5.27
N ALA A 31 6.67 -17.42 6.11
CA ALA A 31 6.32 -17.31 7.53
C ALA A 31 7.18 -16.26 8.25
N LEU A 32 8.49 -16.23 7.98
CA LEU A 32 9.40 -15.24 8.55
C LEU A 32 9.07 -13.82 8.06
N MET A 33 8.75 -13.66 6.78
CA MET A 33 8.31 -12.37 6.21
C MET A 33 7.02 -11.89 6.86
N LEU A 34 6.02 -12.76 6.99
CA LEU A 34 4.76 -12.44 7.67
C LEU A 34 4.99 -12.02 9.12
N LEU A 35 5.88 -12.72 9.82
CA LEU A 35 6.22 -12.41 11.21
C LEU A 35 6.90 -11.05 11.32
N GLY A 36 7.88 -10.75 10.46
CA GLY A 36 8.54 -9.44 10.39
C GLY A 36 7.55 -8.30 10.12
N CYS A 37 6.68 -8.46 9.12
CA CYS A 37 5.66 -7.46 8.81
C CYS A 37 4.65 -7.27 9.95
N SER A 38 4.21 -8.36 10.60
CA SER A 38 3.29 -8.31 11.73
C SER A 38 3.91 -7.59 12.93
N MET A 39 5.22 -7.77 13.15
CA MET A 39 5.98 -7.11 14.21
C MET A 39 6.10 -5.59 13.98
N VAL A 40 6.37 -5.16 12.74
CA VAL A 40 6.41 -3.73 12.38
C VAL A 40 5.05 -3.05 12.61
N ILE A 41 3.96 -3.65 12.13
CA ILE A 41 2.61 -3.06 12.29
C ILE A 41 2.14 -3.16 13.75
N GLY A 42 2.36 -4.30 14.40
CA GLY A 42 2.00 -4.54 15.79
C GLY A 42 2.68 -3.55 16.74
N SER A 43 3.92 -3.15 16.44
CA SER A 43 4.62 -2.11 17.22
C SER A 43 3.88 -0.77 17.22
N LYS A 44 3.32 -0.35 16.08
CA LYS A 44 2.56 0.90 15.99
C LYS A 44 1.23 0.80 16.77
N ALA A 45 0.54 -0.34 16.67
CA ALA A 45 -0.70 -0.57 17.39
C ALA A 45 -0.49 -0.58 18.93
N MET A 46 0.59 -1.19 19.40
CA MET A 46 0.92 -1.20 20.83
C MET A 46 1.32 0.19 21.35
N ALA A 47 2.07 0.96 20.57
CA ALA A 47 2.42 2.34 20.92
C ALA A 47 1.18 3.24 21.05
N ALA A 48 0.14 3.00 20.24
CA ALA A 48 -1.13 3.71 20.33
C ALA A 48 -1.95 3.33 21.59
N GLY A 49 -1.81 2.08 22.08
CA GLY A 49 -2.58 1.57 23.22
C GLY A 49 -1.99 1.86 24.61
N SER A 50 -0.70 2.16 24.72
CA SER A 50 -0.02 2.29 26.03
C SER A 50 -0.24 3.61 26.75
N HIS A 51 -0.82 4.63 26.12
CA HIS A 51 -1.13 5.92 26.75
C HIS A 51 -2.65 6.19 26.83
N PRO A 52 -3.35 5.72 27.88
CA PRO A 52 -4.77 6.01 28.07
C PRO A 52 -5.08 7.50 28.26
N LYS A 53 -4.07 8.33 28.60
CA LYS A 53 -4.20 9.79 28.72
C LYS A 53 -4.01 10.56 27.41
N ASN A 54 -3.34 9.96 26.41
CA ASN A 54 -3.12 10.60 25.10
C ASN A 54 -4.09 10.07 24.03
N ALA A 55 -4.79 8.96 24.28
CA ALA A 55 -5.87 8.48 23.41
C ALA A 55 -7.02 9.50 23.25
N ALA A 56 -7.23 10.36 24.25
CA ALA A 56 -8.19 11.46 24.16
C ALA A 56 -7.72 12.63 23.27
N LEU A 57 -6.41 12.79 23.06
CA LEU A 57 -5.80 13.83 22.23
C LEU A 57 -5.51 13.34 20.80
N ALA A 58 -5.15 12.07 20.63
CA ALA A 58 -4.97 11.44 19.31
C ALA A 58 -6.31 11.23 18.55
N GLY A 59 -7.45 11.35 19.24
CA GLY A 59 -8.79 11.32 18.66
C GLY A 59 -9.48 12.70 18.59
N SER A 60 -8.78 13.79 18.93
CA SER A 60 -9.35 15.14 18.96
C SER A 60 -8.71 16.07 17.93
N SER A 61 -8.55 15.60 16.68
CA SER A 61 -8.84 16.51 15.57
C SER A 61 -10.36 16.67 15.57
N PRO A 62 -10.90 17.88 15.81
CA PRO A 62 -12.33 18.11 15.91
C PRO A 62 -12.99 17.86 14.55
N GLY A 63 -13.40 16.62 14.29
CA GLY A 63 -14.08 16.27 13.03
C GLY A 63 -14.07 14.78 12.65
N LEU A 64 -13.14 13.96 13.16
CA LEU A 64 -12.99 12.57 12.69
C LEU A 64 -13.07 11.54 13.83
N PRO A 65 -13.88 10.46 13.68
CA PRO A 65 -14.13 9.50 14.75
C PRO A 65 -12.88 8.69 15.12
N ALA A 66 -12.63 8.58 16.43
CA ALA A 66 -11.58 7.77 17.04
C ALA A 66 -11.70 6.30 16.60
N GLY A 67 -10.83 5.89 15.68
CA GLY A 67 -10.88 4.59 15.01
C GLY A 67 -10.51 4.69 13.53
N ALA A 68 -10.70 5.86 12.90
CA ALA A 68 -10.38 6.07 11.49
C ALA A 68 -8.86 6.13 11.23
N GLY A 69 -8.00 6.48 12.19
CA GLY A 69 -6.57 6.68 11.92
C GLY A 69 -5.78 5.45 11.46
N MET A 70 -6.26 4.22 11.70
CA MET A 70 -5.59 2.98 11.25
C MET A 70 -6.38 2.23 10.19
N THR A 71 -7.71 2.33 10.19
CA THR A 71 -8.57 1.76 9.16
C THR A 71 -8.67 2.67 7.94
N LEU A 72 -8.66 3.99 8.07
CA LEU A 72 -8.59 4.93 6.93
C LEU A 72 -7.25 4.80 6.20
N TRP A 73 -6.16 4.48 6.90
CA TRP A 73 -4.87 4.16 6.26
C TRP A 73 -4.83 2.78 5.61
N ALA A 74 -5.74 1.86 5.97
CA ALA A 74 -5.86 0.53 5.36
C ALA A 74 -6.90 0.49 4.23
N ASP A 75 -7.92 1.34 4.29
CA ASP A 75 -8.98 1.53 3.30
C ASP A 75 -8.55 2.53 2.21
N ARG A 76 -7.86 3.62 2.59
CA ARG A 76 -7.09 4.47 1.65
C ARG A 76 -5.71 3.92 1.33
N ALA A 77 -5.25 2.79 1.88
CA ALA A 77 -4.04 2.15 1.34
C ALA A 77 -4.30 1.68 -0.09
N GLU A 78 -5.47 1.15 -0.41
CA GLU A 78 -5.82 0.72 -1.77
C GLU A 78 -5.73 1.90 -2.77
N GLU A 79 -6.26 3.06 -2.39
CA GLU A 79 -6.19 4.29 -3.19
C GLU A 79 -4.85 4.99 -3.10
N ALA A 80 -4.14 4.93 -1.97
CA ALA A 80 -2.79 5.46 -1.82
C ALA A 80 -1.76 4.55 -2.50
N TRP A 81 -2.01 3.27 -2.76
CA TRP A 81 -1.11 2.43 -3.55
C TRP A 81 -1.26 2.70 -5.04
N LEU A 82 -2.48 2.96 -5.51
CA LEU A 82 -2.68 3.54 -6.85
C LEU A 82 -2.17 4.99 -6.92
N CYS A 83 -2.41 5.84 -5.93
CA CYS A 83 -2.00 7.25 -5.93
C CYS A 83 -0.51 7.48 -5.58
N ILE A 84 0.16 6.64 -4.80
CA ILE A 84 1.62 6.71 -4.56
C ILE A 84 2.35 6.09 -5.74
N ALA A 85 1.77 5.06 -6.38
CA ALA A 85 2.25 4.63 -7.70
C ALA A 85 2.06 5.77 -8.72
N ILE A 86 0.90 6.44 -8.78
CA ILE A 86 0.56 7.44 -9.82
C ILE A 86 1.09 8.87 -9.56
N PHE A 87 1.21 9.34 -8.32
CA PHE A 87 1.52 10.76 -7.98
C PHE A 87 2.77 10.96 -7.11
N GLY A 88 3.38 9.89 -6.59
CA GLY A 88 4.50 9.96 -5.65
C GLY A 88 4.21 10.74 -4.35
N GLU A 89 5.08 10.54 -3.37
CA GLU A 89 4.83 10.73 -1.93
C GLU A 89 4.51 12.19 -1.50
N GLU A 90 4.93 13.19 -2.28
CA GLU A 90 4.89 14.60 -1.83
C GLU A 90 3.50 15.26 -1.83
N ARG A 91 2.53 14.81 -2.64
CA ARG A 91 1.21 15.49 -2.73
C ARG A 91 0.12 14.97 -1.78
N GLY A 92 0.34 13.83 -1.13
CA GLY A 92 -0.60 13.32 -0.11
C GLY A 92 -0.67 14.20 1.14
N SER A 93 0.43 14.89 1.46
CA SER A 93 0.51 15.84 2.58
C SER A 93 -0.20 17.17 2.27
N TRP A 94 -0.10 17.66 1.02
CA TRP A 94 -0.70 18.93 0.57
C TRP A 94 -2.24 18.89 0.54
N LEU A 95 -2.85 17.78 0.11
CA LEU A 95 -4.32 17.65 0.10
C LEU A 95 -4.91 17.60 1.52
N CYS A 96 -4.20 17.02 2.49
CA CYS A 96 -4.62 17.03 3.90
C CYS A 96 -4.45 18.42 4.55
N ASN A 97 -3.46 19.21 4.13
CA ASN A 97 -3.28 20.60 4.60
C ASN A 97 -4.29 21.57 3.97
N LEU A 98 -4.64 21.41 2.69
CA LEU A 98 -5.65 22.22 2.00
C LEU A 98 -7.07 22.00 2.56
N GLU A 99 -7.41 20.79 2.99
CA GLU A 99 -8.69 20.50 3.66
C GLU A 99 -8.72 21.08 5.09
N ALA A 100 -7.58 21.12 5.79
CA ALA A 100 -7.44 21.75 7.11
C ALA A 100 -7.47 23.30 7.04
N GLU A 101 -6.94 23.90 5.96
CA GLU A 101 -7.05 25.35 5.70
C GLU A 101 -8.46 25.77 5.29
N LYS A 102 -9.23 24.91 4.61
CA LYS A 102 -10.64 25.19 4.30
C LYS A 102 -11.54 25.19 5.53
N GLU A 103 -11.28 24.35 6.54
CA GLU A 103 -12.02 24.38 7.81
C GLU A 103 -11.64 25.58 8.70
N THR A 104 -10.55 26.29 8.41
CA THR A 104 -10.12 27.50 9.16
C THR A 104 -10.40 28.82 8.46
N THR A 105 -10.79 28.82 7.18
CA THR A 105 -11.11 30.06 6.43
C THR A 105 -12.61 30.34 6.26
N GLU A 106 -13.49 29.46 6.75
CA GLU A 106 -14.95 29.69 6.76
C GLU A 106 -15.45 30.25 8.11
N GLY A 107 -14.67 31.18 8.70
CA GLY A 107 -14.94 31.68 10.04
C GLY A 107 -14.24 32.97 10.43
N ASP A 108 -14.12 33.96 9.54
CA ASP A 108 -14.07 35.36 9.99
C ASP A 108 -14.32 36.35 8.85
N GLY A 109 -15.43 37.08 8.97
CA GLY A 109 -15.86 38.03 7.95
C GLY A 109 -17.11 38.80 8.34
N ASP A 110 -17.20 39.29 9.58
CA ASP A 110 -18.04 40.46 9.86
C ASP A 110 -17.51 41.27 11.06
N VAL A 111 -16.62 42.22 10.77
CA VAL A 111 -16.24 43.29 11.70
C VAL A 111 -17.35 44.35 11.67
N GLY A 112 -18.47 44.02 12.32
CA GLY A 112 -19.55 44.95 12.63
C GLY A 112 -19.34 45.57 14.00
N SER A 113 -18.72 46.75 14.05
CA SER A 113 -18.70 47.63 15.22
C SER A 113 -20.13 48.09 15.55
N GLY A 114 -20.75 47.47 16.55
CA GLY A 114 -22.12 47.80 17.00
C GLY A 114 -22.26 47.70 18.51
N THR A 115 -22.19 48.84 19.18
CA THR A 115 -22.48 49.08 20.59
C THR A 115 -23.86 48.57 21.04
N GLY A 116 -23.87 47.81 22.13
CA GLY A 116 -24.90 47.83 23.18
C GLY A 116 -26.28 47.24 22.87
N ASN A 117 -26.62 46.10 23.50
CA ASN A 117 -27.67 46.08 24.51
C ASN A 117 -27.84 44.73 25.22
N SER A 118 -28.10 44.82 26.52
CA SER A 118 -28.46 43.76 27.45
C SER A 118 -29.73 43.04 27.03
N VAL A 119 -29.65 41.76 26.67
CA VAL A 119 -30.83 40.87 26.60
C VAL A 119 -30.52 39.48 27.19
N GLY A 120 -31.11 39.22 28.35
CA GLY A 120 -31.79 37.96 28.65
C GLY A 120 -30.96 36.67 28.70
N LYS A 121 -30.40 36.38 29.88
CA LYS A 121 -29.97 35.04 30.31
C LYS A 121 -31.09 34.00 30.10
N LYS A 122 -31.00 33.16 29.08
CA LYS A 122 -31.65 31.82 29.05
C LYS A 122 -30.56 30.77 28.94
N ALA A 123 -30.06 30.35 30.10
CA ALA A 123 -29.23 29.16 30.26
C ALA A 123 -30.04 27.93 29.85
N LYS A 124 -30.01 27.59 28.56
CA LYS A 124 -30.55 26.32 28.06
C LYS A 124 -29.62 25.21 28.53
N ASN A 125 -30.16 24.38 29.41
CA ASN A 125 -29.54 23.22 30.01
C ASN A 125 -29.37 22.13 28.94
N TRP A 126 -28.27 22.16 28.18
CA TRP A 126 -27.90 21.10 27.23
C TRP A 126 -27.47 19.87 28.04
N LYS A 127 -28.44 19.05 28.44
CA LYS A 127 -28.23 17.69 28.92
C LYS A 127 -27.43 16.94 27.84
N LYS A 128 -26.11 16.84 28.05
CA LYS A 128 -25.17 16.05 27.25
C LYS A 128 -25.70 14.61 27.19
N LYS A 129 -26.43 14.27 26.13
CA LYS A 129 -26.75 12.88 25.77
C LYS A 129 -25.40 12.21 25.55
N LYS A 130 -24.98 11.38 26.50
CA LYS A 130 -23.78 10.54 26.33
C LYS A 130 -24.02 9.71 25.07
N PRO A 131 -23.16 9.81 24.04
CA PRO A 131 -23.28 8.95 22.87
C PRO A 131 -23.26 7.50 23.38
N LYS A 132 -24.28 6.73 23.01
CA LYS A 132 -24.33 5.31 23.33
C LYS A 132 -23.08 4.70 22.70
N HIS A 133 -22.22 4.16 23.53
CA HIS A 133 -21.05 3.40 23.11
C HIS A 133 -21.61 2.13 22.44
N ASP A 134 -21.76 2.17 21.11
CA ASP A 134 -22.10 0.98 20.35
C ASP A 134 -21.00 -0.05 20.62
N LYS A 135 -21.42 -1.25 21.05
CA LYS A 135 -20.52 -2.35 21.37
C LYS A 135 -19.71 -2.63 20.11
N GLY A 136 -18.38 -2.46 20.19
CA GLY A 136 -17.43 -2.48 19.07
C GLY A 136 -17.35 -3.82 18.33
N GLY A 137 -18.43 -4.20 17.66
CA GLY A 137 -18.39 -5.18 16.58
C GLY A 137 -17.79 -4.54 15.34
N LEU A 138 -17.03 -5.34 14.59
CA LEU A 138 -16.53 -4.97 13.26
C LEU A 138 -17.69 -4.43 12.42
N GLY A 139 -17.62 -3.17 12.02
CA GLY A 139 -18.69 -2.53 11.28
C GLY A 139 -18.81 -3.14 9.88
N ALA A 140 -19.98 -3.01 9.25
CA ALA A 140 -20.16 -3.40 7.85
C ALA A 140 -19.15 -2.70 6.91
N ARG A 141 -18.70 -1.50 7.28
CA ARG A 141 -17.63 -0.75 6.57
C ARG A 141 -16.27 -1.44 6.67
N ASP A 142 -15.90 -1.95 7.85
CA ASP A 142 -14.63 -2.66 8.03
C ASP A 142 -14.63 -3.97 7.22
N ALA A 143 -15.77 -4.67 7.19
CA ALA A 143 -15.93 -5.86 6.37
C ALA A 143 -15.79 -5.55 4.87
N LEU A 144 -16.35 -4.42 4.41
CA LEU A 144 -16.23 -3.99 3.02
C LEU A 144 -14.78 -3.68 2.66
N GLY A 145 -14.04 -2.94 3.48
CA GLY A 145 -12.62 -2.65 3.25
C GLY A 145 -11.73 -3.89 3.25
N ILE A 146 -11.99 -4.85 4.15
CA ILE A 146 -11.32 -6.16 4.14
C ILE A 146 -11.64 -6.93 2.85
N GLY A 147 -12.90 -6.90 2.40
CA GLY A 147 -13.33 -7.52 1.15
C GLY A 147 -12.65 -6.91 -0.08
N LEU A 148 -12.61 -5.58 -0.15
CA LEU A 148 -11.94 -4.85 -1.23
C LEU A 148 -10.46 -5.21 -1.30
N SER A 149 -9.78 -5.20 -0.15
CA SER A 149 -8.35 -5.52 -0.10
C SER A 149 -8.00 -6.97 -0.40
N PHE A 150 -8.88 -7.89 -0.05
CA PHE A 150 -8.75 -9.27 -0.49
C PHE A 150 -8.93 -9.41 -2.01
N LEU A 151 -9.90 -8.70 -2.59
CA LEU A 151 -10.13 -8.69 -4.04
C LEU A 151 -8.96 -8.06 -4.80
N GLY A 152 -8.38 -6.97 -4.28
CA GLY A 152 -7.16 -6.36 -4.82
C GLY A 152 -5.97 -7.33 -4.81
N ALA A 153 -5.76 -8.05 -3.70
CA ALA A 153 -4.72 -9.07 -3.60
C ALA A 153 -4.92 -10.22 -4.63
N LEU A 154 -6.16 -10.68 -4.81
CA LEU A 154 -6.50 -11.68 -5.82
C LEU A 154 -6.28 -11.19 -7.25
N GLY A 155 -6.67 -9.95 -7.55
CA GLY A 155 -6.44 -9.32 -8.85
C GLY A 155 -4.95 -9.24 -9.19
N LEU A 156 -4.12 -8.81 -8.23
CA LEU A 156 -2.67 -8.77 -8.39
C LEU A 156 -2.06 -10.16 -8.60
N ALA A 157 -2.52 -11.16 -7.83
CA ALA A 157 -2.08 -12.55 -7.98
C ALA A 157 -2.44 -13.14 -9.36
N SER A 158 -3.66 -12.87 -9.81
CA SER A 158 -4.14 -13.28 -11.13
C SER A 158 -3.34 -12.63 -12.25
N PHE A 159 -3.06 -11.34 -12.15
CA PHE A 159 -2.22 -10.61 -13.09
C PHE A 159 -0.81 -11.18 -13.17
N MET A 160 -0.14 -11.38 -12.03
CA MET A 160 1.21 -11.98 -12.00
C MET A 160 1.23 -13.39 -12.60
N THR A 161 0.16 -14.16 -12.43
CA THR A 161 0.04 -15.52 -13.00
C THR A 161 -0.18 -15.48 -14.51
N THR A 162 -1.00 -14.54 -14.98
CA THR A 162 -1.29 -14.34 -16.41
C THR A 162 -0.03 -13.92 -17.16
N VAL A 163 0.74 -12.98 -16.60
CA VAL A 163 2.01 -12.52 -17.19
C VAL A 163 3.02 -13.67 -17.31
N GLN A 164 3.09 -14.56 -16.32
CA GLN A 164 3.95 -15.75 -16.42
C GLN A 164 3.53 -16.68 -17.56
N ARG A 165 2.23 -16.93 -17.71
CA ARG A 165 1.71 -17.80 -18.79
C ARG A 165 1.91 -17.20 -20.18
N ALA A 166 1.91 -15.87 -20.28
CA ALA A 166 2.17 -15.18 -21.53
C ALA A 166 3.67 -15.21 -21.95
N ARG A 167 4.56 -15.65 -21.06
CA ARG A 167 6.01 -15.71 -21.35
C ARG A 167 6.27 -16.68 -22.51
N GLY A 168 6.86 -16.16 -23.59
CA GLY A 168 7.15 -16.91 -24.83
C GLY A 168 6.12 -16.72 -25.93
N VAL A 169 4.91 -16.22 -25.63
CA VAL A 169 3.87 -15.95 -26.63
C VAL A 169 3.83 -14.45 -27.00
N VAL A 170 4.09 -13.57 -26.03
CA VAL A 170 3.91 -12.12 -26.20
C VAL A 170 5.23 -11.37 -25.93
N SER A 171 5.56 -10.43 -26.81
CA SER A 171 6.71 -9.53 -26.66
C SER A 171 6.59 -8.64 -25.41
N ASP A 172 7.74 -8.37 -24.79
CA ASP A 172 7.90 -7.59 -23.55
C ASP A 172 7.23 -6.22 -23.66
N GLN A 173 7.44 -5.59 -24.81
CA GLN A 173 6.91 -4.26 -25.09
C GLN A 173 5.37 -4.29 -25.20
N THR A 174 4.81 -5.35 -25.77
CA THR A 174 3.35 -5.53 -25.90
C THR A 174 2.69 -5.73 -24.54
N VAL A 175 3.30 -6.49 -23.63
CA VAL A 175 2.78 -6.67 -22.26
C VAL A 175 2.78 -5.33 -21.52
N LEU A 176 3.83 -4.52 -21.68
CA LEU A 176 3.93 -3.21 -21.04
C LEU A 176 2.87 -2.24 -21.57
N TRP A 177 2.70 -2.17 -22.90
CA TRP A 177 1.65 -1.38 -23.52
C TRP A 177 0.26 -1.82 -23.08
N CYS A 178 -0.01 -3.13 -23.05
CA CYS A 178 -1.29 -3.67 -22.60
C CYS A 178 -1.60 -3.27 -21.16
N ASN A 179 -0.61 -3.37 -20.25
CA ASN A 179 -0.78 -2.95 -18.86
C ASN A 179 -1.08 -1.45 -18.72
N PHE A 180 -0.41 -0.62 -19.52
CA PHE A 180 -0.68 0.82 -19.52
C PHE A 180 -2.07 1.13 -20.08
N LEU A 181 -2.45 0.45 -21.15
CA LEU A 181 -3.75 0.62 -21.82
C LEU A 181 -4.92 0.16 -20.95
N THR A 182 -4.73 -0.81 -20.05
CA THR A 182 -5.76 -1.22 -19.09
C THR A 182 -5.78 -0.33 -17.86
N GLN A 183 -4.62 0.13 -17.39
CA GLN A 183 -4.52 1.00 -16.23
C GLN A 183 -5.13 2.39 -16.49
N LEU A 184 -4.89 2.98 -17.66
CA LEU A 184 -5.39 4.30 -18.03
C LEU A 184 -6.92 4.44 -17.93
N PRO A 185 -7.75 3.60 -18.58
CA PRO A 185 -9.20 3.72 -18.51
C PRO A 185 -9.74 3.39 -17.12
N ILE A 186 -9.12 2.45 -16.40
CA ILE A 186 -9.52 2.14 -15.02
C ILE A 186 -9.28 3.35 -14.12
N CYS A 187 -8.07 3.93 -14.16
CA CYS A 187 -7.74 5.11 -13.35
C CYS A 187 -8.61 6.29 -13.75
N PHE A 188 -8.78 6.54 -15.05
CA PHE A 188 -9.63 7.62 -15.56
C PHE A 188 -11.08 7.46 -15.11
N THR A 189 -11.64 6.24 -15.18
CA THR A 189 -13.00 5.96 -14.71
C THR A 189 -13.10 6.15 -13.20
N LEU A 190 -12.12 5.68 -12.42
CA LEU A 190 -12.11 5.85 -10.97
C LEU A 190 -12.05 7.33 -10.59
N THR A 191 -11.14 8.10 -11.19
CA THR A 191 -11.03 9.55 -11.00
C THR A 191 -12.32 10.26 -11.40
N PHE A 192 -12.92 9.88 -12.52
CA PHE A 192 -14.18 10.44 -12.98
C PHE A 192 -15.34 10.17 -12.01
N VAL A 193 -15.43 8.97 -11.46
CA VAL A 193 -16.51 8.58 -10.54
C VAL A 193 -16.32 9.14 -9.13
N LEU A 194 -15.09 9.13 -8.61
CA LEU A 194 -14.81 9.52 -7.22
C LEU A 194 -14.61 11.02 -7.05
N GLU A 195 -14.06 11.71 -8.05
CA GLU A 195 -13.67 13.12 -7.94
C GLU A 195 -14.38 14.03 -8.95
N HIS A 196 -15.57 13.63 -9.43
CA HIS A 196 -16.35 14.40 -10.40
C HIS A 196 -16.47 15.90 -10.03
N ASP A 197 -16.67 16.20 -8.75
CA ASP A 197 -16.87 17.57 -8.27
C ASP A 197 -15.60 18.42 -8.26
N LYS A 198 -14.40 17.81 -8.31
CA LYS A 198 -13.10 18.50 -8.27
C LYS A 198 -12.48 18.74 -9.64
N PHE A 199 -13.06 18.20 -10.71
CA PHE A 199 -12.60 18.47 -12.08
C PHE A 199 -12.42 19.95 -12.44
N PRO A 200 -13.31 20.90 -12.06
CA PRO A 200 -13.09 22.30 -12.37
C PRO A 200 -11.84 22.88 -11.70
N MET A 201 -11.43 22.35 -10.54
CA MET A 201 -10.17 22.72 -9.90
C MET A 201 -8.97 22.22 -10.70
N LEU A 202 -9.06 21.01 -11.26
CA LEU A 202 -8.01 20.46 -12.12
C LEU A 202 -7.74 21.36 -13.33
N LEU A 203 -8.80 21.86 -13.97
CA LEU A 203 -8.69 22.74 -15.14
C LEU A 203 -8.06 24.11 -14.85
N HIS A 204 -7.99 24.52 -13.58
CA HIS A 204 -7.36 25.77 -13.16
C HIS A 204 -5.88 25.61 -12.78
N LEU A 205 -5.31 24.40 -12.81
CA LEU A 205 -3.88 24.23 -12.57
C LEU A 205 -3.05 24.89 -13.69
N GLY A 206 -1.98 25.57 -13.32
CA GLY A 206 -1.02 26.11 -14.27
C GLY A 206 -0.19 25.03 -14.93
N LEU A 207 0.51 25.41 -16.00
CA LEU A 207 1.36 24.50 -16.78
C LEU A 207 2.50 23.90 -15.94
N VAL A 208 2.98 24.62 -14.93
CA VAL A 208 4.06 24.16 -14.05
C VAL A 208 3.56 23.06 -13.13
N GLU A 209 2.39 23.21 -12.49
CA GLU A 209 1.83 22.16 -11.65
C GLU A 209 1.49 20.91 -12.47
N TYR A 210 1.02 21.09 -13.71
CA TYR A 210 0.82 19.98 -14.64
C TYR A 210 2.14 19.28 -15.01
N ALA A 211 3.21 20.04 -15.24
CA ALA A 211 4.52 19.47 -15.53
C ALA A 211 5.07 18.65 -14.34
N GLU A 212 4.86 19.11 -13.10
CA GLU A 212 5.24 18.36 -11.89
C GLU A 212 4.41 17.07 -11.74
N VAL A 213 3.09 17.15 -11.89
CA VAL A 213 2.21 15.96 -11.85
C VAL A 213 2.63 14.97 -12.92
N PHE A 214 2.88 15.46 -14.13
CA PHE A 214 3.32 14.64 -15.23
C PHE A 214 4.71 14.03 -14.98
N ALA A 215 5.66 14.80 -14.45
CA ALA A 215 6.98 14.31 -14.10
C ALA A 215 6.93 13.24 -13.00
N MET A 216 6.06 13.40 -12.00
CA MET A 216 5.85 12.40 -10.96
C MET A 216 5.16 11.14 -11.50
N ALA A 217 4.11 11.32 -12.33
CA ALA A 217 3.38 10.20 -12.92
C ALA A 217 4.22 9.44 -13.96
N ALA A 218 4.81 10.11 -14.93
CA ALA A 218 5.64 9.49 -15.95
C ALA A 218 7.02 9.09 -15.43
N GLY A 219 7.59 9.85 -14.50
CA GLY A 219 8.88 9.52 -13.89
C GLY A 219 8.74 8.36 -12.92
N VAL A 220 8.02 8.56 -11.81
CA VAL A 220 7.98 7.59 -10.72
C VAL A 220 7.12 6.37 -11.06
N ASN A 221 5.88 6.57 -11.55
CA ASN A 221 4.97 5.45 -11.79
C ASN A 221 5.46 4.54 -12.92
N TRP A 222 5.71 5.14 -14.08
CA TRP A 222 6.03 4.38 -15.28
C TRP A 222 7.39 3.69 -15.15
N PHE A 223 8.39 4.38 -14.62
CA PHE A 223 9.71 3.78 -14.37
C PHE A 223 9.65 2.67 -13.31
N ALA A 224 8.94 2.88 -12.20
CA ALA A 224 8.80 1.84 -11.18
C ALA A 224 8.08 0.60 -11.73
N ASN A 225 7.01 0.80 -12.51
CA ASN A 225 6.28 -0.30 -13.14
C ASN A 225 7.14 -1.03 -14.19
N TRP A 226 7.95 -0.29 -14.96
CA TRP A 226 8.89 -0.88 -15.92
C TRP A 226 9.94 -1.76 -15.22
N ILE A 227 10.58 -1.24 -14.17
CA ILE A 227 11.53 -2.00 -13.35
C ILE A 227 10.84 -3.23 -12.75
N GLN A 228 9.63 -3.08 -12.20
CA GLN A 228 8.89 -4.19 -11.62
C GLN A 228 8.61 -5.29 -12.65
N GLN A 229 8.22 -4.93 -13.87
CA GLN A 229 8.01 -5.89 -14.96
C GLN A 229 9.31 -6.57 -15.40
N MET A 230 10.41 -5.82 -15.53
CA MET A 230 11.73 -6.40 -15.82
C MET A 230 12.16 -7.39 -14.74
N CYS A 231 11.99 -7.04 -13.46
CA CYS A 231 12.25 -7.94 -12.35
C CYS A 231 11.40 -9.21 -12.43
N ILE A 232 10.08 -9.11 -12.64
CA ILE A 232 9.20 -10.29 -12.75
C ILE A 232 9.62 -11.22 -13.88
N ARG A 233 10.03 -10.67 -15.02
CA ARG A 233 10.45 -11.46 -16.18
C ARG A 233 11.78 -12.17 -15.95
N ASN A 234 12.76 -11.46 -15.38
CA ASN A 234 14.10 -12.01 -15.17
C ASN A 234 14.14 -13.02 -14.01
N LEU A 235 13.47 -12.68 -12.91
CA LEU A 235 13.52 -13.45 -11.66
C LEU A 235 12.42 -14.53 -11.58
N GLY A 236 11.36 -14.39 -12.37
CA GLY A 236 10.16 -15.21 -12.25
C GLY A 236 9.25 -14.73 -11.12
N ALA A 237 7.96 -15.04 -11.20
CA ALA A 237 6.99 -14.45 -10.28
C ALA A 237 7.10 -14.86 -8.82
N PRO A 238 7.52 -16.09 -8.45
CA PRO A 238 7.77 -16.42 -7.04
C PRO A 238 8.89 -15.57 -6.44
N GLN A 239 9.87 -15.15 -7.25
CA GLN A 239 10.89 -14.20 -6.80
C GLN A 239 10.32 -12.80 -6.65
N ALA A 240 9.58 -12.31 -7.64
CA ALA A 240 8.99 -10.99 -7.59
C ALA A 240 8.05 -10.80 -6.39
N ALA A 241 7.25 -11.80 -6.04
CA ALA A 241 6.38 -11.77 -4.87
C ALA A 241 7.17 -11.59 -3.55
N ALA A 242 8.38 -12.14 -3.47
CA ALA A 242 9.24 -12.00 -2.29
C ALA A 242 9.90 -10.61 -2.17
N PHE A 243 9.93 -9.82 -3.25
CA PHE A 243 10.38 -8.42 -3.21
C PHE A 243 9.28 -7.44 -2.79
N LEU A 244 8.01 -7.88 -2.78
CA LEU A 244 6.88 -7.02 -2.40
C LEU A 244 7.04 -6.45 -0.96
N PRO A 245 7.47 -7.23 0.05
CA PRO A 245 7.76 -6.70 1.38
C PRO A 245 8.98 -5.76 1.41
N VAL A 246 9.99 -5.98 0.56
CA VAL A 246 11.16 -5.07 0.45
C VAL A 246 10.73 -3.71 -0.05
N ARG A 247 9.76 -3.66 -0.97
CA ARG A 247 9.19 -2.39 -1.45
C ARG A 247 8.54 -1.58 -0.31
N LEU A 248 7.81 -2.24 0.59
CA LEU A 248 7.23 -1.59 1.78
C LEU A 248 8.32 -1.04 2.71
N LEU A 249 9.41 -1.79 2.86
CA LEU A 249 10.54 -1.32 3.65
C LEU A 249 11.25 -0.14 2.96
N GLY A 250 11.35 -0.16 1.63
CA GLY A 250 11.89 0.93 0.83
C GLY A 250 11.08 2.22 0.98
N SER A 251 9.75 2.15 0.94
CA SER A 251 8.91 3.32 1.20
C SER A 251 9.08 3.82 2.64
N LEU A 252 9.11 2.92 3.64
CA LEU A 252 9.38 3.32 5.03
C LEU A 252 10.75 3.98 5.21
N ALA A 253 11.77 3.51 4.49
CA ALA A 253 13.10 4.08 4.52
C ALA A 253 13.16 5.45 3.80
N ALA A 254 12.43 5.62 2.71
CA ALA A 254 12.32 6.89 1.99
C ALA A 254 11.54 7.95 2.78
N SER A 255 10.53 7.55 3.55
CA SER A 255 9.78 8.47 4.42
C SER A 255 10.60 8.99 5.60
N TYR A 256 11.68 8.29 6.00
CA TYR A 256 12.53 8.66 7.14
C TYR A 256 13.12 10.08 7.02
N PRO A 257 13.84 10.44 5.93
CA PRO A 257 14.36 11.79 5.77
C PRO A 257 13.28 12.85 5.51
N LEU A 258 12.14 12.48 4.89
CA LEU A 258 11.10 13.45 4.54
C LEU A 258 10.30 13.91 5.76
N LEU A 259 9.87 12.99 6.62
CA LEU A 259 8.97 13.32 7.73
C LEU A 259 9.69 13.48 9.07
N ASN A 260 10.98 13.12 9.15
CA ASN A 260 11.73 13.02 10.41
C ASN A 260 11.05 12.13 11.48
N GLU A 261 10.04 11.35 11.08
CA GLU A 261 9.34 10.36 11.88
C GLU A 261 10.04 9.01 11.71
N GLY A 262 11.16 8.86 12.41
CA GLY A 262 11.97 7.65 12.32
C GLY A 262 11.32 6.40 12.91
N LEU A 263 11.85 5.21 12.55
CA LEU A 263 11.57 3.98 13.30
C LEU A 263 12.11 4.15 14.72
N VAL A 264 11.26 4.60 15.64
CA VAL A 264 11.65 4.88 17.03
C VAL A 264 11.58 3.65 17.94
N GLY A 265 10.92 2.59 17.50
CA GLY A 265 10.75 1.37 18.29
C GLY A 265 11.83 0.31 18.00
N PRO A 266 12.49 -0.28 19.01
CA PRO A 266 13.38 -1.43 18.81
C PRO A 266 12.65 -2.62 18.17
N LEU A 267 11.34 -2.72 18.41
CA LEU A 267 10.47 -3.72 17.78
C LEU A 267 10.27 -3.45 16.27
N GLN A 268 10.23 -2.20 15.82
CA GLN A 268 10.12 -1.87 14.40
C GLN A 268 11.43 -2.21 13.68
N TRP A 269 12.58 -1.85 14.26
CA TRP A 269 13.89 -2.23 13.75
C TRP A 269 14.07 -3.75 13.70
N GLY A 270 13.64 -4.46 14.75
CA GLY A 270 13.65 -5.92 14.77
C GLY A 270 12.80 -6.53 13.65
N GLY A 271 11.60 -6.00 13.41
CA GLY A 271 10.74 -6.45 12.31
C GLY A 271 11.34 -6.16 10.93
N ALA A 272 11.95 -4.99 10.73
CA ALA A 272 12.65 -4.63 9.50
C ALA A 272 13.87 -5.51 9.23
N PHE A 273 14.71 -5.74 10.23
CA PHE A 273 15.87 -6.63 10.12
C PHE A 273 15.46 -8.07 9.84
N LEU A 274 14.41 -8.55 10.53
CA LEU A 274 13.89 -9.90 10.30
C LEU A 274 13.36 -10.07 8.88
N LEU A 275 12.68 -9.06 8.33
CA LEU A 275 12.21 -9.05 6.95
C LEU A 275 13.37 -9.07 5.95
N LEU A 276 14.41 -8.25 6.16
CA LEU A 276 15.62 -8.28 5.34
C LEU A 276 16.34 -9.64 5.42
N ALA A 277 16.44 -10.22 6.62
CA ALA A 277 17.01 -11.54 6.82
C ALA A 277 16.18 -12.62 6.11
N ALA A 278 14.85 -12.55 6.16
CA ALA A 278 13.95 -13.47 5.47
C ALA A 278 14.16 -13.44 3.95
N VAL A 279 14.23 -12.25 3.37
CA VAL A 279 14.44 -12.06 1.93
C VAL A 279 15.84 -12.50 1.53
N SER A 280 16.86 -12.12 2.29
CA SER A 280 18.25 -12.53 2.03
C SER A 280 18.40 -14.05 2.07
N TRP A 281 17.82 -14.70 3.08
CA TRP A 281 17.78 -16.16 3.20
C TRP A 281 17.08 -16.81 2.01
N TYR A 282 15.94 -16.26 1.59
CA TYR A 282 15.18 -16.74 0.45
C TYR A 282 16.01 -16.68 -0.86
N LEU A 283 16.69 -15.56 -1.11
CA LEU A 283 17.55 -15.41 -2.29
C LEU A 283 18.70 -16.42 -2.29
N VAL A 284 19.32 -16.68 -1.13
CA VAL A 284 20.36 -17.71 -0.99
C VAL A 284 19.82 -19.10 -1.32
N GLN A 285 18.62 -19.44 -0.84
CA GLN A 285 18.00 -20.73 -1.13
C GLN A 285 17.66 -20.89 -2.62
N GLN A 286 17.25 -19.81 -3.28
CA GLN A 286 16.96 -19.85 -4.70
C GLN A 286 18.21 -20.00 -5.56
N LYS A 287 19.31 -19.33 -5.18
CA LYS A 287 20.60 -19.54 -5.84
C LYS A 287 21.01 -21.02 -5.76
N LYS A 288 20.90 -21.63 -4.57
CA LYS A 288 21.19 -23.07 -4.39
C LYS A 288 20.29 -23.95 -5.24
N ALA A 289 18.99 -23.64 -5.33
CA ALA A 289 18.05 -24.40 -6.16
C ALA A 289 18.38 -24.29 -7.66
N ALA A 290 18.78 -23.11 -8.12
CA ALA A 290 19.21 -22.89 -9.51
C ALA A 290 20.50 -23.65 -9.83
N ASP A 291 21.49 -23.61 -8.93
CA ASP A 291 22.75 -24.33 -9.09
C ASP A 291 22.52 -25.85 -9.18
N LEU A 292 21.63 -26.41 -8.33
CA LEU A 292 21.26 -27.83 -8.38
C LEU A 292 20.56 -28.20 -9.69
N GLY A 293 19.66 -27.34 -10.20
CA GLY A 293 19.01 -27.54 -11.50
C GLY A 293 20.02 -27.61 -12.64
N SER A 294 20.98 -26.68 -12.69
CA SER A 294 22.01 -26.65 -13.74
C SER A 294 22.90 -27.90 -13.74
N ARG A 295 23.24 -28.44 -12.56
CA ARG A 295 24.04 -29.66 -12.42
C ARG A 295 23.28 -30.89 -12.89
N SER A 296 21.99 -31.00 -12.58
CA SER A 296 21.15 -32.10 -13.05
C SER A 296 21.00 -32.10 -14.57
N THR A 297 20.84 -30.92 -15.19
CA THR A 297 20.78 -30.80 -16.65
C THR A 297 22.11 -31.16 -17.31
N ALA A 298 23.24 -30.69 -16.76
CA ALA A 298 24.56 -31.06 -17.26
C ALA A 298 24.84 -32.57 -17.15
N ALA A 299 24.41 -33.19 -16.05
CA ALA A 299 24.53 -34.64 -15.86
C ALA A 299 23.69 -35.43 -16.88
N LEU A 300 22.46 -34.97 -17.16
CA LEU A 300 21.61 -35.61 -18.18
C LEU A 300 22.22 -35.49 -19.59
N MET A 301 22.77 -34.33 -19.95
CA MET A 301 23.47 -34.17 -21.24
C MET A 301 24.73 -35.03 -21.34
N ALA A 302 25.46 -35.23 -20.23
CA ALA A 302 26.62 -36.12 -20.22
C ALA A 302 26.23 -37.59 -20.44
N VAL A 303 25.15 -38.04 -19.80
CA VAL A 303 24.62 -39.40 -20.00
C VAL A 303 24.10 -39.60 -21.42
N GLU A 304 23.46 -38.59 -22.00
CA GLU A 304 22.99 -38.63 -23.40
C GLU A 304 24.16 -38.65 -24.39
N ALA A 305 25.26 -37.94 -24.09
CA ALA A 305 26.47 -37.95 -24.92
C ALA A 305 27.22 -39.29 -24.90
N GLU A 306 27.22 -40.03 -23.78
CA GLU A 306 27.82 -41.37 -23.69
C GLU A 306 26.99 -42.45 -24.40
N ALA A 307 25.72 -42.18 -24.70
CA ALA A 307 24.83 -43.12 -25.38
C ALA A 307 24.97 -43.10 -26.92
N HIS A 308 25.72 -42.15 -27.48
CA HIS A 308 25.93 -41.95 -28.91
C HIS A 308 27.34 -42.34 -29.36
#